data_AF-A0A7X6ZTR0-F1
#
_entry.id   AF-A0A7X6ZTR0-F1
#
_cell.length_a   1.000
_cell.length_b   1.000
_cell.length_c   1.000
_cell.angle_alpha   90.00
_cell.angle_beta   90.00
_cell.angle_gamma   90.00
#
_symmetry.space_group_name_H-M   'P 1'
#
loop_
_entity.id
_entity.type
_entity.pdbx_description
1 polymer ?
#
loop_
_entity_poly.entity_id
_entity_poly.type
_entity_poly.pdbx_seq_one_letter_code
_entity_poly.pdbx_strand_id
1 'polypeptide(L)'
;VYFDIPRNMNYEDPTQDLYIHLKKGYQHLDGEQAVNLARFRNYPEGDIDRIAIQQKLLKELAKQTLKADNILKIPDLVEIISENVKTDIDINEMLWLANEAKNIPLSGIETDMVPGVASTVNSLSYWLPYENALLDLINNRYNPLDSPITINDISIVEFKANHEG
;
A
#
# COMPACT_ATOMS: atom_id res chain seq x y z
N VAL A 1 9.59 8.96 -10.23
CA VAL A 1 9.29 7.52 -10.39
C VAL A 1 8.66 7.24 -11.73
N TYR A 2 9.11 6.23 -12.46
CA TYR A 2 8.41 5.84 -13.70
C TYR A 2 7.20 4.97 -13.36
N PHE A 3 6.06 5.27 -13.98
CA PHE A 3 4.80 4.58 -13.70
C PHE A 3 3.92 4.49 -14.95
N ASP A 4 3.26 3.35 -15.12
CA ASP A 4 2.26 3.14 -16.17
C ASP A 4 0.86 3.46 -15.64
N ILE A 5 0.38 4.66 -15.95
CA ILE A 5 -0.92 5.15 -15.51
C ILE A 5 -2.02 4.45 -16.33
N PRO A 6 -2.97 3.73 -15.70
CA PRO A 6 -3.91 2.87 -16.42
C PRO A 6 -4.96 3.65 -17.23
N ARG A 7 -5.24 4.91 -16.86
CA ARG A 7 -6.28 5.75 -17.46
C ARG A 7 -5.95 7.23 -17.33
N ASN A 8 -6.61 8.06 -18.13
CA ASN A 8 -6.58 9.50 -17.89
C ASN A 8 -7.23 9.80 -16.54
N MET A 9 -6.53 10.53 -15.69
CA MET A 9 -7.00 10.97 -14.38
C MET A 9 -7.24 12.47 -14.45
N ASN A 10 -8.50 12.85 -14.35
CA ASN A 10 -8.93 14.24 -14.19
C ASN A 10 -9.83 14.28 -12.97
N TYR A 11 -9.39 14.98 -11.93
CA TYR A 11 -10.12 15.09 -10.66
C TYR A 11 -9.76 16.44 -10.03
N GLU A 12 -10.79 17.20 -9.66
CA GLU A 12 -10.63 18.49 -9.01
C GLU A 12 -11.45 18.50 -7.73
N ASP A 13 -10.81 18.84 -6.62
CA ASP A 13 -11.44 19.06 -5.33
C ASP A 13 -10.87 20.35 -4.72
N PRO A 14 -11.50 21.51 -5.03
CA PRO A 14 -11.07 22.81 -4.53
C PRO A 14 -11.10 22.92 -3.00
N THR A 15 -11.90 22.09 -2.32
CA THR A 15 -11.96 22.10 -0.84
C THR A 15 -10.69 21.53 -0.20
N GLN A 16 -9.92 20.76 -0.97
CA GLN A 16 -8.65 20.16 -0.55
C GLN A 16 -7.44 20.68 -1.33
N ASP A 17 -7.62 21.77 -2.10
CA ASP A 17 -6.61 22.30 -3.02
C ASP A 17 -5.98 21.20 -3.89
N LEU A 18 -6.83 20.31 -4.43
CA LEU A 18 -6.39 19.11 -5.15
C LEU A 18 -6.83 19.16 -6.61
N TYR A 19 -5.85 19.30 -7.51
CA TYR A 19 -6.07 19.34 -8.96
C TYR A 19 -5.19 18.28 -9.63
N ILE A 20 -5.82 17.19 -10.08
CA ILE A 20 -5.14 16.04 -10.65
C ILE A 20 -5.41 15.99 -12.14
N HIS A 21 -4.36 16.13 -12.95
CA HIS A 21 -4.41 15.97 -14.40
C HIS A 21 -3.25 15.10 -14.89
N LEU A 22 -3.45 13.78 -14.88
CA LEU A 22 -2.45 12.82 -15.35
C LEU A 22 -2.96 12.09 -16.60
N LYS A 23 -2.11 11.98 -17.62
CA LYS A 23 -2.45 11.26 -18.85
C LYS A 23 -2.19 9.77 -18.69
N LYS A 24 -2.99 8.94 -19.36
CA LYS A 24 -2.76 7.50 -19.45
C LYS A 24 -1.38 7.22 -20.07
N GLY A 25 -0.72 6.17 -19.59
CA GLY A 25 0.49 5.59 -20.18
C GLY A 25 1.72 5.68 -19.28
N TYR A 26 2.80 5.07 -19.78
CA TYR A 26 4.08 5.04 -19.10
C TYR A 26 4.79 6.39 -19.18
N GLN A 27 5.06 6.98 -18.02
CA GLN A 27 5.71 8.28 -17.91
C GLN A 27 6.50 8.40 -16.61
N HIS A 28 7.37 9.40 -16.55
CA HIS A 28 8.04 9.78 -15.30
C HIS A 28 7.12 10.70 -14.49
N LEU A 29 6.89 10.34 -13.23
CA LEU A 29 6.18 11.14 -12.24
C LEU A 29 7.18 11.80 -11.29
N ASP A 30 7.07 13.11 -11.11
CA ASP A 30 7.71 13.79 -9.99
C ASP A 30 6.97 13.53 -8.65
N GLY A 31 7.41 14.19 -7.58
CA GLY A 31 6.82 14.02 -6.25
C GLY A 31 5.36 14.44 -6.17
N GLU A 32 5.00 15.58 -6.79
CA GLU A 32 3.64 16.09 -6.80
C GLU A 32 2.72 15.16 -7.60
N GLN A 33 3.17 14.72 -8.78
CA GLN A 33 2.45 13.79 -9.64
C GLN A 33 2.27 12.42 -8.97
N ALA A 34 3.26 11.93 -8.22
CA ALA A 34 3.15 10.69 -7.46
C ALA A 34 2.12 10.80 -6.31
N VAL A 35 2.08 11.92 -5.60
CA VAL A 35 1.05 12.20 -4.59
C VAL A 35 -0.33 12.32 -5.24
N ASN A 36 -0.43 13.01 -6.37
CA ASN A 36 -1.67 13.13 -7.14
C ASN A 36 -2.18 11.75 -7.61
N LEU A 37 -1.29 10.88 -8.10
CA LEU A 37 -1.62 9.49 -8.44
C LEU A 37 -2.18 8.72 -7.23
N ALA A 38 -1.54 8.86 -6.06
CA ALA A 38 -1.97 8.18 -4.84
C ALA A 38 -3.30 8.70 -4.28
N ARG A 39 -3.63 9.97 -4.52
CA ARG A 39 -4.85 10.63 -4.02
C ARG A 39 -6.05 10.52 -4.96
N PHE A 40 -5.88 10.14 -6.22
CA PHE A 40 -7.00 10.01 -7.16
C PHE A 40 -8.05 8.99 -6.67
N ARG A 41 -9.35 9.33 -6.79
CA ARG A 41 -10.45 8.52 -6.23
C ARG A 41 -11.47 7.99 -7.25
N ASN A 42 -11.53 8.55 -8.45
CA ASN A 42 -12.61 8.28 -9.42
C ASN A 42 -12.37 6.98 -10.22
N TYR A 43 -12.22 5.87 -9.50
CA TYR A 43 -12.04 4.53 -10.05
C TYR A 43 -13.37 3.75 -10.13
N PRO A 44 -13.53 2.81 -11.09
CA PRO A 44 -14.75 1.99 -11.21
C PRO A 44 -15.06 1.19 -9.94
N GLU A 45 -14.07 0.53 -9.35
CA GLU A 45 -14.21 -0.26 -8.11
C GLU A 45 -13.87 0.58 -6.86
N GLY A 46 -13.84 1.90 -7.00
CA GLY A 46 -13.58 2.84 -5.92
C GLY A 46 -12.24 2.61 -5.21
N ASP A 47 -12.31 2.35 -3.90
CA ASP A 47 -11.14 2.25 -3.03
C ASP A 47 -10.32 0.97 -3.30
N ILE A 48 -10.92 -0.09 -3.85
CA ILE A 48 -10.21 -1.33 -4.20
C ILE A 48 -9.16 -1.05 -5.28
N ASP A 49 -9.58 -0.39 -6.37
CA ASP A 49 -8.67 0.04 -7.44
C ASP A 49 -7.64 1.04 -6.92
N ARG A 50 -8.05 1.95 -6.03
CA ARG A 50 -7.13 2.92 -5.42
C ARG A 50 -6.01 2.21 -4.63
N ILE A 51 -6.36 1.20 -3.84
CA ILE A 51 -5.39 0.38 -3.10
C ILE A 51 -4.42 -0.30 -4.07
N ALA A 52 -4.93 -0.91 -5.15
CA ALA A 52 -4.08 -1.56 -6.15
C ALA A 52 -3.07 -0.59 -6.80
N ILE A 53 -3.51 0.64 -7.10
CA ILE A 53 -2.62 1.68 -7.65
C ILE A 53 -1.59 2.15 -6.62
N GLN A 54 -1.99 2.35 -5.36
CA GLN A 54 -1.07 2.73 -4.29
C GLN A 54 -0.02 1.64 -4.04
N GLN A 55 -0.43 0.36 -4.01
CA GLN A 55 0.49 -0.78 -3.92
C GLN A 55 1.47 -0.83 -5.10
N LYS A 56 0.98 -0.63 -6.33
CA LYS A 56 1.85 -0.56 -7.52
C LYS A 56 2.83 0.61 -7.41
N LEU A 57 2.39 1.78 -6.92
CA LEU A 57 3.24 2.95 -6.75
C LEU A 57 4.36 2.68 -5.73
N LEU A 58 4.03 2.09 -4.59
CA LEU A 58 5.02 1.69 -3.58
C LEU A 58 6.04 0.69 -4.14
N LYS A 59 5.59 -0.28 -4.96
CA LYS A 59 6.51 -1.20 -5.65
C LYS A 59 7.45 -0.46 -6.60
N GLU A 60 6.95 0.46 -7.42
CA GLU A 60 7.81 1.23 -8.34
C GLU A 60 8.78 2.18 -7.60
N LEU A 61 8.36 2.74 -6.47
CA LEU A 61 9.24 3.52 -5.59
C LEU A 61 10.33 2.64 -4.97
N ALA A 62 9.99 1.47 -4.44
CA ALA A 62 10.96 0.51 -3.92
C ALA A 62 11.98 0.10 -5.00
N LYS A 63 11.49 -0.22 -6.21
CA LYS A 63 12.36 -0.50 -7.38
C LYS A 63 13.29 0.65 -7.71
N GLN A 64 12.82 1.90 -7.62
CA GLN A 64 13.65 3.08 -7.87
C GLN A 64 14.71 3.25 -6.77
N THR A 65 14.33 3.12 -5.51
CA THR A 65 15.22 3.28 -4.34
C THR A 65 16.32 2.23 -4.32
N LEU A 66 16.00 0.99 -4.66
CA LEU A 66 16.93 -0.15 -4.64
C LEU A 66 17.83 -0.25 -5.89
N LYS A 67 17.82 0.75 -6.78
CA LYS A 67 18.81 0.83 -7.88
C LYS A 67 20.20 1.11 -7.33
N ALA A 68 21.23 0.51 -7.91
CA ALA A 68 22.63 0.65 -7.47
C ALA A 68 23.06 2.11 -7.21
N ASP A 69 22.73 3.03 -8.12
CA ASP A 69 23.09 4.45 -7.98
C ASP A 69 22.35 5.18 -6.83
N ASN A 70 21.20 4.67 -6.41
CA ASN A 70 20.39 5.25 -5.34
C ASN A 70 20.67 4.59 -3.98
N ILE A 71 21.29 3.41 -3.95
CA ILE A 71 21.70 2.74 -2.71
C ILE A 71 22.67 3.63 -1.90
N LEU A 72 23.53 4.38 -2.59
CA LEU A 72 24.45 5.33 -1.95
C LEU A 72 23.73 6.51 -1.24
N LYS A 73 22.46 6.76 -1.59
CA LYS A 73 21.63 7.85 -1.03
C LYS A 73 20.71 7.39 0.11
N ILE A 74 20.78 6.12 0.50
CA ILE A 74 19.92 5.57 1.55
C ILE A 74 20.04 6.32 2.88
N PRO A 75 21.24 6.71 3.37
CA PRO A 75 21.35 7.51 4.59
C PRO A 75 20.56 8.82 4.52
N ASP A 76 20.71 9.58 3.43
CA ASP A 76 19.97 10.84 3.21
C ASP A 76 18.45 10.60 3.15
N LEU A 77 18.01 9.50 2.52
CA LEU A 77 16.60 9.13 2.47
C LEU A 77 16.05 8.78 3.85
N VAL A 78 16.82 8.06 4.68
CA VAL A 78 16.43 7.73 6.05
C VAL A 78 16.30 8.99 6.90
N GLU A 79 17.21 9.95 6.76
CA GLU A 79 17.13 11.24 7.45
C GLU A 79 15.84 11.99 7.07
N ILE A 80 15.57 12.14 5.77
CA ILE A 80 14.33 12.78 5.28
C ILE A 80 13.08 12.04 5.80
N ILE A 81 13.07 10.71 5.79
CA ILE A 81 11.94 9.92 6.30
C ILE A 81 11.75 10.16 7.80
N SER A 82 12.83 10.12 8.58
CA SER A 82 12.79 10.35 10.03
C SER A 82 12.24 11.74 10.39
N GLU A 83 12.56 12.77 9.60
CA GLU A 83 12.06 14.13 9.81
C GLU A 83 10.58 14.32 9.42
N ASN A 84 10.09 13.56 8.44
CA ASN A 84 8.78 13.80 7.81
C ASN A 84 7.74 12.70 8.10
N VAL A 85 8.15 11.57 8.68
CA VAL A 85 7.27 10.43 8.98
C VAL A 85 7.26 10.19 10.47
N LYS A 86 6.08 10.23 11.07
CA LYS A 86 5.88 9.84 12.46
C LYS A 86 5.91 8.32 12.57
N THR A 87 6.93 7.79 13.22
CA THR A 87 7.15 6.36 13.44
C THR A 87 7.84 6.13 14.78
N ASP A 88 7.76 4.91 15.30
CA ASP A 88 8.49 4.44 16.49
C ASP A 88 9.81 3.74 16.14
N ILE A 89 10.05 3.47 14.84
CA ILE A 89 11.31 2.96 14.32
C ILE A 89 12.38 4.04 14.44
N ASP A 90 13.48 3.77 15.15
CA ASP A 90 14.58 4.72 15.29
C ASP A 90 15.50 4.76 14.06
N ILE A 91 16.39 5.76 14.00
CA ILE A 91 17.27 5.96 12.84
C ILE A 91 18.21 4.77 12.58
N ASN A 92 18.68 4.09 13.63
CA ASN A 92 19.55 2.92 13.49
C ASN A 92 18.77 1.72 12.98
N GLU A 93 17.54 1.52 13.47
CA GLU A 93 16.62 0.50 12.98
C GLU A 93 16.26 0.74 11.52
N MET A 94 15.99 1.99 11.12
CA MET A 94 15.74 2.34 9.71
C MET A 94 16.94 2.04 8.82
N LEU A 95 18.16 2.39 9.25
CA LEU A 95 19.39 2.10 8.50
C LEU A 95 19.62 0.60 8.37
N TRP A 96 19.38 -0.16 9.43
CA TRP A 96 19.46 -1.62 9.42
C TRP A 96 18.44 -2.23 8.45
N LEU A 97 17.16 -1.85 8.55
CA LEU A 97 16.10 -2.28 7.64
C LEU A 97 16.41 -1.93 6.18
N ALA A 98 16.90 -0.72 5.93
CA ALA A 98 17.27 -0.28 4.60
C ALA A 98 18.47 -1.06 4.04
N ASN A 99 19.38 -1.53 4.90
CA ASN A 99 20.46 -2.41 4.49
C ASN A 99 19.96 -3.81 4.11
N GLU A 100 19.07 -4.38 4.91
CA GLU A 100 18.45 -5.68 4.60
C GLU A 100 17.61 -5.62 3.31
N ALA A 101 16.87 -4.54 3.11
CA ALA A 101 16.03 -4.33 1.93
C ALA A 101 16.82 -4.36 0.60
N LYS A 102 18.11 -3.99 0.60
CA LYS A 102 18.98 -4.08 -0.60
C LYS A 102 19.13 -5.51 -1.12
N ASN A 103 19.02 -6.49 -0.23
CA ASN A 103 19.19 -7.90 -0.56
C ASN A 103 17.87 -8.56 -0.99
N ILE A 104 16.74 -7.88 -0.84
CA ILE A 104 15.43 -8.39 -1.22
C ILE A 104 15.30 -8.27 -2.75
N PRO A 105 15.09 -9.37 -3.49
CA PRO A 105 14.82 -9.29 -4.91
C PRO A 105 13.51 -8.52 -5.14
N LEU A 106 13.45 -7.69 -6.19
CA LEU A 106 12.25 -6.91 -6.51
C LEU A 106 11.00 -7.79 -6.73
N SER A 107 11.19 -9.05 -7.16
CA SER A 107 10.13 -10.06 -7.27
C SER A 107 9.62 -10.56 -5.93
N GLY A 108 10.40 -10.40 -4.85
CA GLY A 108 10.01 -10.74 -3.48
C GLY A 108 9.20 -9.65 -2.78
N ILE A 109 8.92 -8.51 -3.43
CA ILE A 109 8.02 -7.48 -2.90
C ILE A 109 6.59 -7.81 -3.32
N GLU A 110 5.87 -8.43 -2.40
CA GLU A 110 4.48 -8.83 -2.59
C GLU A 110 3.53 -7.92 -1.82
N THR A 111 2.27 -7.85 -2.27
CA THR A 111 1.23 -7.05 -1.63
C THR A 111 -0.09 -7.76 -1.76
N ASP A 112 -0.94 -7.61 -0.74
CA ASP A 112 -2.23 -8.27 -0.66
C ASP A 112 -3.32 -7.30 -0.26
N MET A 113 -4.55 -7.65 -0.57
CA MET A 113 -5.73 -7.01 -0.02
C MET A 113 -6.33 -7.95 1.02
N VAL A 114 -6.81 -7.39 2.12
CA VAL A 114 -7.57 -8.16 3.11
C VAL A 114 -8.74 -8.83 2.38
N PRO A 115 -8.81 -10.18 2.34
CA PRO A 115 -9.87 -10.87 1.63
C PRO A 115 -11.20 -10.57 2.30
N GLY A 116 -12.22 -10.27 1.51
CA GLY A 116 -13.49 -9.83 2.05
C GLY A 116 -14.48 -9.39 0.98
N VAL A 117 -15.52 -8.72 1.45
CA VAL A 117 -16.66 -8.30 0.63
C VAL A 117 -17.12 -6.90 1.00
N ALA A 118 -17.46 -6.12 -0.03
CA ALA A 118 -18.16 -4.86 0.16
C ALA A 118 -19.59 -5.13 0.65
N SER A 119 -19.96 -4.59 1.80
CA SER A 119 -21.27 -4.77 2.41
C SER A 119 -21.84 -3.45 2.90
N THR A 120 -23.17 -3.32 2.87
CA THR A 120 -23.86 -2.19 3.48
C THR A 120 -24.53 -2.66 4.77
N VAL A 121 -24.09 -2.11 5.90
CA VAL A 121 -24.66 -2.39 7.22
C VAL A 121 -25.23 -1.09 7.77
N ASN A 122 -26.52 -1.08 8.11
CA ASN A 122 -27.20 0.12 8.64
C ASN A 122 -27.00 1.38 7.76
N SER A 123 -27.06 1.21 6.43
CA SER A 123 -26.81 2.26 5.43
C SER A 123 -25.38 2.81 5.36
N LEU A 124 -24.43 2.18 6.04
CA LEU A 124 -23.01 2.51 5.97
C LEU A 124 -22.26 1.43 5.18
N SER A 125 -21.28 1.86 4.37
CA SER A 125 -20.45 0.96 3.57
C SER A 125 -19.29 0.41 4.41
N TYR A 126 -19.10 -0.91 4.35
CA TYR A 126 -18.03 -1.64 5.02
C TYR A 126 -17.31 -2.56 4.04
N TRP A 127 -16.03 -2.80 4.31
CA TRP A 127 -15.31 -3.96 3.79
C TRP A 127 -15.27 -5.00 4.91
N LEU A 128 -15.99 -6.11 4.74
CA LEU A 128 -16.09 -7.17 5.74
C LEU A 128 -15.09 -8.28 5.40
N PRO A 129 -14.08 -8.55 6.24
CA PRO A 129 -13.11 -9.60 5.97
C PRO A 129 -13.74 -10.99 6.02
N TYR A 130 -13.36 -11.89 5.12
CA TYR A 130 -13.69 -13.31 5.27
C TYR A 130 -12.76 -13.94 6.31
N GLU A 131 -13.33 -14.55 7.35
CA GLU A 131 -12.56 -15.02 8.51
C GLU A 131 -11.49 -16.05 8.12
N ASN A 132 -11.91 -17.12 7.44
CA ASN A 132 -11.01 -18.22 7.08
C ASN A 132 -9.94 -17.75 6.09
N ALA A 133 -10.34 -17.00 5.06
CA ALA A 133 -9.39 -16.48 4.08
C ALA A 133 -8.38 -15.49 4.70
N LEU A 134 -8.80 -14.69 5.68
CA LEU A 134 -7.90 -13.80 6.42
C LEU A 134 -6.92 -14.60 7.28
N LEU A 135 -7.39 -15.61 8.01
CA LEU A 135 -6.52 -16.49 8.79
C LEU A 135 -5.52 -17.25 7.90
N ASP A 136 -5.96 -17.73 6.74
CA ASP A 136 -5.10 -18.38 5.75
C ASP A 136 -4.06 -17.39 5.22
N LEU A 137 -4.44 -16.16 4.87
CA LEU A 137 -3.51 -15.15 4.39
C LEU A 137 -2.44 -14.83 5.45
N ILE A 138 -2.86 -14.62 6.70
CA ILE A 138 -1.94 -14.31 7.80
C ILE A 138 -1.00 -15.48 8.05
N ASN A 139 -1.52 -16.68 8.26
CA ASN A 139 -0.72 -17.85 8.60
C ASN A 139 0.25 -18.27 7.50
N ASN A 140 -0.16 -18.15 6.24
CA ASN A 140 0.68 -18.60 5.12
C ASN A 140 1.76 -17.57 4.73
N ARG A 141 1.58 -16.28 5.03
CA ARG A 141 2.44 -15.22 4.46
C ARG A 141 3.00 -14.22 5.45
N TYR A 142 2.33 -13.99 6.58
CA TYR A 142 2.67 -12.89 7.49
C TYR A 142 2.93 -13.32 8.93
N ASN A 143 2.59 -14.56 9.32
CA ASN A 143 2.77 -15.04 10.69
C ASN A 143 4.26 -15.26 11.00
N PRO A 144 4.88 -14.46 11.88
CA PRO A 144 6.27 -14.64 12.27
C PRO A 144 6.43 -15.61 13.45
N LEU A 145 5.34 -16.15 13.97
CA LEU A 145 5.31 -17.01 15.17
C LEU A 145 5.40 -18.49 14.81
N ASP A 146 5.86 -19.29 15.77
CA ASP A 146 5.95 -20.75 15.64
C ASP A 146 4.58 -21.46 15.75
N SER A 147 3.53 -20.74 16.14
CA SER A 147 2.17 -21.26 16.28
C SER A 147 1.18 -20.55 15.35
N PRO A 148 0.16 -21.23 14.82
CA PRO A 148 -0.87 -20.60 14.00
C PRO A 148 -1.64 -19.52 14.75
N ILE A 149 -1.91 -18.40 14.05
CA ILE A 149 -2.91 -17.41 14.44
C ILE A 149 -4.29 -18.02 14.30
N THR A 150 -5.13 -17.85 15.30
CA THR A 150 -6.51 -18.36 15.37
C THR A 150 -7.53 -17.23 15.39
N ILE A 151 -8.82 -17.58 15.29
CA ILE A 151 -9.90 -16.59 15.39
C ILE A 151 -9.87 -15.80 16.71
N ASN A 152 -9.38 -16.42 17.81
CA ASN A 152 -9.29 -15.76 19.11
C ASN A 152 -8.18 -14.70 19.17
N ASP A 153 -7.25 -14.73 18.21
CA ASP A 153 -6.13 -13.80 18.12
C ASP A 153 -6.44 -12.59 17.23
N ILE A 154 -7.57 -12.61 16.53
CA ILE A 154 -8.02 -11.51 15.67
C ILE A 154 -9.31 -10.89 16.20
N SER A 155 -9.49 -9.59 15.94
CA SER A 155 -10.73 -8.87 16.26
C SER A 155 -11.31 -8.32 14.97
N ILE A 156 -12.44 -8.89 14.55
CA ILE A 156 -13.25 -8.37 13.44
C ILE A 156 -14.68 -8.14 13.94
N VAL A 157 -15.38 -7.20 13.29
CA VAL A 157 -16.81 -7.03 13.56
C VAL A 157 -17.55 -8.16 12.86
N GLU A 158 -18.28 -8.97 13.62
CA GLU A 158 -18.96 -10.15 13.11
C GLU A 158 -20.29 -9.81 12.42
N PHE A 159 -20.40 -10.23 11.17
CA PHE A 159 -21.61 -10.28 10.37
C PHE A 159 -21.68 -11.60 9.63
N LYS A 160 -22.90 -11.99 9.21
CA LYS A 160 -23.11 -13.22 8.44
C LYS A 160 -22.18 -13.34 7.21
N ALA A 161 -21.95 -12.22 6.51
CA ALA A 161 -21.11 -12.18 5.32
C ALA A 161 -19.64 -12.56 5.57
N ASN A 162 -19.14 -12.43 6.80
CA ASN A 162 -17.76 -12.81 7.15
C ASN A 162 -17.49 -14.32 7.00
N HIS A 163 -18.52 -15.16 7.00
CA HIS A 163 -18.40 -16.62 6.92
C HIS A 163 -18.74 -17.21 5.53
N GLU A 164 -18.97 -16.37 4.53
CA GLU A 164 -19.39 -16.80 3.18
C GLU A 164 -18.21 -17.05 2.22
N GLY A 165 -16.97 -16.80 2.64
CA GLY A 165 -15.75 -16.92 1.82
C GLY A 165 -14.61 -17.69 2.47
#